data_AF-A0A7J6WS99-F1
#
_entry.id   AF-A0A7J6WS99-F1
#
_cell.length_a   1.000
_cell.length_b   1.000
_cell.length_c   1.000
_cell.angle_alpha   90.00
_cell.angle_beta   90.00
_cell.angle_gamma   90.00
#
_symmetry.space_group_name_H-M   'P 1'
#
loop_
_entity.id
_entity.type
_entity.pdbx_description
1 polymer ?
#
loop_
_entity_poly.entity_id
_entity_poly.type
_entity_poly.pdbx_seq_one_letter_code
_entity_poly.pdbx_strand_id
1 'polypeptide(L)'
;MSTTTTKASNSGDDAAAAAASSSSSASSAINFLTLCHSLKVTKRTGWVRRGIQNPESIADHMYRMGLMALIALDFPPGVNRDKCVKMAIVHDIAEAIVGDITPADGVPKEEKSRREREALDHMCKLLGGGVR
;
A
#
# COMPACT_ATOMS: atom_id res chain seq x y z
N MET A 1 -52.28 5.07 47.80
CA MET A 1 -51.76 3.70 47.79
C MET A 1 -52.12 3.07 46.45
N SER A 2 -51.14 2.86 45.57
CA SER A 2 -50.91 1.63 44.81
C SER A 2 -49.92 1.93 43.69
N THR A 3 -48.76 1.28 43.78
CA THR A 3 -47.64 1.33 42.83
C THR A 3 -47.95 0.52 41.57
N THR A 4 -47.63 1.04 40.39
CA THR A 4 -47.35 0.18 39.22
C THR A 4 -46.22 0.77 38.38
N THR A 5 -45.08 0.12 38.49
CA THR A 5 -43.83 0.30 37.74
C THR A 5 -44.05 0.02 36.25
N THR A 6 -43.70 0.96 35.38
CA THR A 6 -43.57 0.71 33.93
C THR A 6 -42.10 0.58 33.56
N LYS A 7 -41.78 -0.52 32.90
CA LYS A 7 -40.45 -1.01 32.51
C LYS A 7 -39.89 -0.22 31.32
N ALA A 8 -38.61 0.10 31.39
CA ALA A 8 -37.84 0.77 30.35
C ALA A 8 -37.82 0.03 29.01
N SER A 9 -37.84 0.78 27.91
CA SER A 9 -37.30 0.34 26.62
C SER A 9 -36.45 1.49 26.06
N ASN A 10 -35.14 1.41 26.28
CA ASN A 10 -34.17 2.32 25.67
C ASN A 10 -33.78 1.71 24.32
N SER A 11 -34.54 2.01 23.28
CA SER A 11 -34.18 1.70 21.89
C SER A 11 -33.35 2.85 21.34
N GLY A 12 -32.05 2.87 21.68
CA GLY A 12 -31.15 3.96 21.30
C GLY A 12 -29.68 3.58 21.09
N ASP A 13 -29.32 2.29 21.11
CA ASP A 13 -27.90 1.88 21.14
C ASP A 13 -27.35 1.38 19.79
N ASP A 14 -28.12 1.39 18.70
CA ASP A 14 -27.66 0.84 17.41
C ASP A 14 -26.96 1.86 16.49
N ALA A 15 -26.79 3.12 16.91
CA ALA A 15 -26.19 4.17 16.09
C ALA A 15 -24.69 4.43 16.39
N ALA A 16 -24.09 3.76 17.37
CA ALA A 16 -22.72 4.07 17.83
C ALA A 16 -21.61 3.19 17.22
N ALA A 17 -21.95 2.14 16.47
CA ALA A 17 -20.96 1.13 16.06
C ALA A 17 -20.24 1.41 14.71
N ALA A 18 -20.62 2.46 13.96
CA ALA A 18 -20.20 2.61 12.56
C ALA A 18 -19.05 3.61 12.29
N ALA A 19 -18.38 4.17 13.32
CA ALA A 19 -17.42 5.27 13.09
C ALA A 19 -16.09 5.18 13.84
N ALA A 20 -15.67 3.99 14.32
CA ALA A 20 -14.31 3.80 14.80
C ALA A 20 -13.36 3.55 13.61
N SER A 21 -13.02 4.62 12.87
CA SER A 21 -11.91 4.57 11.92
C SER A 21 -10.62 4.23 12.68
N SER A 22 -10.05 3.04 12.45
CA SER A 22 -8.82 2.59 13.09
C SER A 22 -7.63 3.38 12.52
N SER A 23 -7.38 4.56 13.10
CA SER A 23 -6.10 5.24 12.87
C SER A 23 -4.96 4.28 13.24
N SER A 24 -3.94 4.14 12.38
CA SER A 24 -2.78 3.30 12.75
C SER A 24 -2.16 3.91 13.97
N SER A 25 -1.83 3.07 14.95
CA SER A 25 -0.87 3.47 15.98
C SER A 25 0.44 3.94 15.32
N ALA A 26 1.17 4.84 15.98
CA ALA A 26 2.49 5.25 15.52
C ALA A 26 3.41 4.04 15.29
N SER A 27 3.31 3.02 16.16
CA SER A 27 4.05 1.75 16.02
C SER A 27 3.71 1.00 14.72
N SER A 28 2.43 0.94 14.34
CA SER A 28 2.00 0.35 13.06
C SER A 28 2.58 1.10 11.85
N ALA A 29 2.60 2.44 11.90
CA ALA A 29 3.22 3.24 10.86
C ALA A 29 4.74 3.01 10.78
N ILE A 30 5.42 2.94 11.93
CA ILE A 30 6.86 2.63 11.99
C ILE A 30 7.14 1.24 11.43
N ASN A 31 6.32 0.23 11.75
CA ASN A 31 6.50 -1.12 11.21
C ASN A 31 6.32 -1.14 9.68
N PHE A 32 5.32 -0.44 9.15
CA PHE A 32 5.13 -0.29 7.71
C PHE A 32 6.30 0.43 7.03
N LEU A 33 6.78 1.53 7.62
CA LEU A 33 7.93 2.26 7.07
C LEU A 33 9.22 1.44 7.14
N THR A 34 9.39 0.65 8.21
CA THR A 34 10.50 -0.30 8.36
C THR A 34 10.43 -1.38 7.27
N LEU A 35 9.24 -1.92 6.99
CA LEU A 35 9.06 -2.87 5.89
C LEU A 35 9.40 -2.25 4.52
N CYS A 36 9.00 -1.00 4.29
CA CYS A 36 9.33 -0.28 3.05
C CYS A 36 10.83 -0.01 2.88
N HIS A 37 11.65 -0.15 3.92
CA HIS A 37 13.12 -0.06 3.80
C HIS A 37 13.68 -1.05 2.77
N SER A 38 13.07 -2.24 2.65
CA SER A 38 13.46 -3.25 1.66
C SER A 38 13.54 -2.69 0.24
N LEU A 39 12.70 -1.71 -0.12
CA LEU A 39 12.68 -1.09 -1.44
C LEU A 39 13.94 -0.27 -1.73
N LYS A 40 14.61 0.25 -0.70
CA LYS A 40 15.86 1.03 -0.83
C LYS A 40 17.09 0.14 -1.02
N VAL A 41 17.05 -1.07 -0.48
CA VAL A 41 18.19 -2.01 -0.51
C VAL A 41 18.07 -3.05 -1.62
N THR A 42 16.84 -3.38 -2.04
CA THR A 42 16.59 -4.32 -3.13
C THR A 42 16.91 -3.65 -4.46
N LYS A 43 17.85 -4.25 -5.18
CA LYS A 43 18.28 -3.80 -6.49
C LYS A 43 17.36 -4.32 -7.58
N ARG A 44 17.13 -3.51 -8.61
CA ARG A 44 16.32 -3.92 -9.76
C ARG A 44 16.96 -5.12 -10.45
N THR A 45 16.31 -6.27 -10.36
CA THR A 45 16.79 -7.60 -10.75
C THR A 45 17.18 -7.64 -12.23
N GLY A 46 16.48 -6.90 -13.08
CA GLY A 46 16.82 -6.79 -14.50
C GLY A 46 18.25 -6.30 -14.75
N TRP A 47 18.71 -5.29 -13.99
CA TRP A 47 20.07 -4.75 -14.09
C TRP A 47 21.11 -5.69 -13.46
N VAL A 48 20.77 -6.30 -12.32
CA VAL A 48 21.63 -7.29 -11.65
C VAL A 48 21.95 -8.45 -12.60
N ARG A 49 20.93 -8.98 -13.29
CA ARG A 49 21.08 -10.07 -14.27
C ARG A 49 21.92 -9.69 -15.49
N ARG A 50 22.04 -8.40 -15.79
CA ARG A 50 22.89 -7.87 -16.87
C ARG A 50 24.30 -7.54 -16.41
N GLY A 51 24.65 -7.81 -15.15
CA GLY A 51 25.99 -7.54 -14.61
C GLY A 51 26.29 -6.05 -14.43
N ILE A 52 25.26 -5.20 -14.36
CA ILE A 52 25.46 -3.78 -14.10
C ILE A 52 25.98 -3.60 -12.67
N GLN A 53 27.07 -2.86 -12.52
CA GLN A 53 27.61 -2.50 -11.21
C GLN A 53 26.77 -1.40 -10.57
N ASN A 54 26.52 -1.53 -9.26
CA ASN A 54 25.74 -0.57 -8.47
C ASN A 54 24.40 -0.18 -9.13
N PRO A 55 23.53 -1.14 -9.46
CA PRO A 55 22.25 -0.85 -10.08
C PRO A 55 21.33 -0.03 -9.16
N GLU A 56 20.35 0.63 -9.77
CA GLU A 56 19.31 1.36 -9.04
C GLU A 56 18.49 0.41 -8.14
N SER A 57 18.01 0.93 -7.02
CA SER A 57 17.03 0.26 -6.16
C SER A 57 15.61 0.42 -6.70
N ILE A 58 14.67 -0.36 -6.17
CA ILE A 58 13.24 -0.20 -6.48
C ILE A 58 12.75 1.20 -6.04
N ALA A 59 13.23 1.70 -4.91
CA ALA A 59 12.90 3.06 -4.45
C ALA A 59 13.44 4.15 -5.40
N ASP A 60 14.64 3.99 -5.97
CA ASP A 60 15.20 4.92 -6.96
C ASP A 60 14.32 4.98 -8.22
N HIS A 61 13.85 3.81 -8.66
CA HIS A 61 12.94 3.67 -9.81
C HIS A 61 11.63 4.44 -9.57
N MET A 62 10.94 4.17 -8.46
CA MET A 62 9.67 4.83 -8.12
C MET A 62 9.84 6.34 -7.89
N TYR A 63 10.95 6.78 -7.28
CA TYR A 63 11.24 8.20 -7.10
C TYR A 63 11.33 8.94 -8.43
N ARG A 64 12.11 8.40 -9.38
CA ARG A 64 12.25 9.02 -10.71
C ARG A 64 10.93 9.01 -11.48
N MET A 65 10.12 7.97 -11.36
CA MET A 65 8.77 7.95 -11.95
C MET A 65 7.85 9.02 -11.35
N GLY A 66 7.91 9.24 -10.04
CA GLY A 66 7.18 10.32 -9.38
C GLY A 66 7.57 11.71 -9.91
N LEU A 67 8.87 11.95 -10.08
CA LEU A 67 9.36 13.18 -10.72
C LEU A 67 8.87 13.33 -12.16
N MET A 68 8.92 12.25 -12.95
CA MET A 68 8.40 12.25 -14.33
C MET A 68 6.92 12.63 -14.36
N ALA A 69 6.10 12.10 -13.45
CA ALA A 69 4.69 12.46 -13.35
C ALA A 69 4.48 13.94 -12.98
N LEU A 70 5.33 14.52 -12.14
CA LEU A 70 5.26 15.94 -11.78
C LEU A 70 5.57 16.88 -12.95
N ILE A 71 6.59 16.56 -13.74
CA ILE A 71 7.08 17.44 -14.82
C ILE A 71 6.42 17.18 -16.18
N ALA A 72 5.67 16.09 -16.32
CA ALA A 72 4.94 15.81 -17.55
C ALA A 72 3.95 16.94 -17.87
N LEU A 73 4.10 17.52 -19.05
CA LEU A 73 3.31 18.66 -19.52
C LEU A 73 1.99 18.20 -20.13
N ASP A 74 2.01 17.10 -20.88
CA ASP A 74 0.89 16.62 -21.66
C ASP A 74 0.24 15.41 -21.01
N PHE A 75 -0.80 15.66 -20.21
CA PHE A 75 -1.67 14.60 -19.70
C PHE A 75 -2.89 14.44 -20.62
N PRO A 76 -3.19 13.20 -21.07
CA PRO A 76 -4.42 12.95 -21.81
C PRO A 76 -5.66 13.38 -21.00
N PRO A 77 -6.77 13.78 -21.67
CA PRO A 77 -8.02 14.09 -21.00
C PRO A 77 -8.43 12.97 -20.02
N GLY A 78 -8.78 13.34 -18.79
CA GLY A 78 -9.19 12.41 -17.75
C GLY A 78 -8.05 11.81 -16.91
N VAL A 79 -6.78 12.10 -17.21
CA VAL A 79 -5.65 11.67 -16.37
C VAL A 79 -5.33 12.73 -15.31
N ASN A 80 -5.30 12.31 -14.04
CA ASN A 80 -5.00 13.17 -12.90
C ASN A 80 -3.52 13.02 -12.47
N ARG A 81 -2.76 14.11 -12.53
CA ARG A 81 -1.34 14.17 -12.16
C ARG A 81 -1.07 13.67 -10.73
N ASP A 82 -1.83 14.15 -9.75
CA ASP A 82 -1.64 13.76 -8.35
C ASP A 82 -1.87 12.27 -8.13
N LYS A 83 -2.87 11.70 -8.83
CA LYS A 83 -3.10 10.26 -8.84
C LYS A 83 -1.92 9.52 -9.46
N CYS A 84 -1.34 10.01 -10.55
CA CYS A 84 -0.14 9.44 -11.16
C CYS A 84 1.07 9.47 -10.21
N VAL A 85 1.31 10.58 -9.51
CA VAL A 85 2.40 10.69 -8.52
C VAL A 85 2.17 9.71 -7.36
N LYS A 86 0.96 9.65 -6.81
CA LYS A 86 0.62 8.69 -5.74
C LYS A 86 0.80 7.24 -6.20
N MET A 87 0.33 6.91 -7.41
CA MET A 87 0.52 5.59 -8.01
C MET A 87 2.01 5.26 -8.20
N ALA A 88 2.81 6.18 -8.73
CA ALA A 88 4.23 5.95 -8.95
C ALA A 88 4.97 5.58 -7.66
N ILE A 89 4.61 6.21 -6.53
CA ILE A 89 5.21 5.96 -5.21
C ILE A 89 4.84 4.57 -4.64
N VAL A 90 3.72 3.97 -5.04
CA VAL A 90 3.21 2.73 -4.43
C VAL A 90 3.10 1.53 -5.37
N HIS A 91 3.26 1.71 -6.68
CA HIS A 91 2.96 0.63 -7.64
C HIS A 91 3.81 -0.63 -7.46
N ASP A 92 5.10 -0.46 -7.11
CA ASP A 92 6.03 -1.56 -6.82
C ASP A 92 6.19 -1.81 -5.31
N ILE A 93 5.30 -1.28 -4.46
CA ILE A 93 5.47 -1.37 -2.99
C ILE A 93 5.42 -2.82 -2.48
N ALA A 94 4.70 -3.70 -3.18
CA ALA A 94 4.61 -5.13 -2.88
C ALA A 94 5.98 -5.84 -3.00
N GLU A 95 6.88 -5.30 -3.83
CA GLU A 95 8.23 -5.84 -4.00
C GLU A 95 9.09 -5.72 -2.72
N ALA A 96 8.66 -4.93 -1.73
CA ALA A 96 9.25 -4.91 -0.39
C ALA A 96 9.19 -6.28 0.31
N ILE A 97 8.22 -7.11 -0.07
CA ILE A 97 8.02 -8.49 0.43
C ILE A 97 8.35 -9.51 -0.67
N VAL A 98 7.84 -9.29 -1.88
CA VAL A 98 7.88 -10.28 -2.97
C VAL A 98 9.23 -10.30 -3.69
N GLY A 99 9.98 -9.21 -3.63
CA GLY A 99 11.15 -8.96 -4.48
C GLY A 99 10.78 -8.54 -5.90
N ASP A 100 11.77 -8.03 -6.64
CA ASP A 100 11.62 -7.60 -8.04
C ASP A 100 11.64 -8.82 -8.99
N ILE A 101 10.45 -9.31 -9.34
CA ILE A 101 10.25 -10.47 -10.24
C ILE A 101 10.34 -10.01 -11.70
N THR A 102 11.25 -10.62 -12.43
CA THR A 102 11.50 -10.35 -13.86
C THR A 102 10.94 -11.46 -14.76
N PRO A 103 10.81 -11.23 -16.07
CA PRO A 103 10.41 -12.29 -17.01
C PRO A 103 11.33 -13.52 -17.00
N ALA A 104 12.60 -13.36 -16.60
CA ALA A 104 13.57 -14.46 -16.53
C ALA A 104 13.35 -15.40 -15.32
N ASP A 105 12.52 -15.01 -14.36
CA ASP A 105 12.22 -15.83 -13.18
C ASP A 105 11.18 -16.93 -13.45
N GLY A 106 10.52 -16.91 -14.63
CA GLY A 106 9.57 -17.94 -15.03
C GLY A 106 8.31 -18.02 -14.17
N VAL A 107 8.03 -16.99 -13.36
CA VAL A 107 6.84 -16.93 -12.51
C VAL A 107 5.62 -16.59 -13.37
N PRO A 108 4.56 -17.43 -13.38
CA PRO A 108 3.32 -17.13 -14.10
C PRO A 108 2.69 -15.81 -13.63
N LYS A 109 1.99 -15.12 -14.54
CA LYS A 109 1.37 -13.81 -14.25
C LYS A 109 0.38 -13.89 -13.08
N GLU A 110 -0.39 -14.97 -13.02
CA GLU A 110 -1.40 -15.22 -12.00
C GLU A 110 -0.73 -15.40 -10.62
N GLU A 111 0.39 -16.12 -10.57
CA GLU A 111 1.15 -16.34 -9.35
C GLU A 111 1.86 -15.07 -8.88
N LYS A 112 2.46 -14.29 -9.80
CA LYS A 112 2.99 -12.95 -9.48
C LYS A 112 1.91 -12.07 -8.87
N SER A 113 0.73 -12.01 -9.52
CA SER A 113 -0.40 -11.21 -9.03
C SER A 113 -0.91 -11.67 -7.66
N ARG A 114 -0.96 -12.99 -7.41
CA ARG A 114 -1.36 -13.54 -6.11
C ARG A 114 -0.39 -13.11 -5.01
N ARG A 115 0.92 -13.29 -5.23
CA ARG A 115 1.96 -12.89 -4.25
C ARG A 115 1.93 -11.40 -3.94
N GLU A 116 1.80 -10.57 -4.98
CA GLU A 116 1.74 -9.11 -4.82
C GLU A 116 0.49 -8.68 -4.08
N ARG A 117 -0.65 -9.32 -4.35
CA ARG A 117 -1.91 -9.03 -3.63
C ARG A 117 -1.81 -9.40 -2.16
N GLU A 118 -1.26 -10.57 -1.84
CA GLU A 118 -1.06 -11.01 -0.46
C GLU A 118 -0.10 -10.09 0.30
N ALA A 119 0.97 -9.62 -0.36
CA ALA A 119 1.88 -8.63 0.19
C ALA A 119 1.15 -7.31 0.49
N LEU A 120 0.36 -6.78 -0.45
CA LEU A 120 -0.41 -5.56 -0.24
C LEU A 120 -1.43 -5.72 0.89
N ASP A 121 -2.14 -6.83 0.96
CA ASP A 121 -3.10 -7.12 2.04
C ASP A 121 -2.40 -7.15 3.41
N HIS A 122 -1.22 -7.75 3.47
CA HIS A 122 -0.39 -7.74 4.68
C HIS A 122 0.04 -6.32 5.08
N MET A 123 0.51 -5.51 4.12
CA MET A 123 0.91 -4.13 4.37
C MET A 123 -0.26 -3.26 4.85
N CYS A 124 -1.45 -3.43 4.27
CA CYS A 124 -2.68 -2.75 4.71
C CYS A 124 -3.08 -3.14 6.13
N LYS A 125 -2.99 -4.44 6.48
CA LYS A 125 -3.22 -4.92 7.86
C LYS A 125 -2.20 -4.34 8.84
N LEU A 126 -0.93 -4.26 8.45
CA LEU A 126 0.13 -3.67 9.26
C LEU A 126 -0.15 -2.20 9.60
N LEU A 127 -0.76 -1.48 8.67
CA LEU A 127 -1.25 -0.10 8.83
C LEU A 127 -2.60 -0.01 9.57
N GLY A 128 -3.16 -1.08 10.12
CA GLY A 128 -4.39 -1.03 10.92
C GLY A 128 -5.68 -1.40 10.18
N GLY A 129 -5.59 -1.91 8.94
CA GLY A 129 -6.66 -2.70 8.31
C GLY A 129 -7.92 -1.96 7.86
N GLY A 130 -7.91 -0.63 7.75
CA GLY A 130 -9.05 0.19 7.31
C GLY A 130 -8.82 0.92 5.98
N VAL A 131 -9.90 1.47 5.41
CA VAL A 131 -9.84 2.40 4.26
C VAL A 131 -9.22 3.72 4.72
N ARG A 132 -8.24 4.23 3.97
CA ARG A 132 -7.52 5.48 4.24
C ARG A 132 -7.63 6.44 3.09
#